data_AF-A0A9E4G1X5-F1
#
_entry.id   AF-A0A9E4G1X5-F1
#
_cell.length_a   1.000
_cell.length_b   1.000
_cell.length_c   1.000
_cell.angle_alpha   90.00
_cell.angle_beta   90.00
_cell.angle_gamma   90.00
#
_symmetry.space_group_name_H-M   'P 1'
#
loop_
_entity.id
_entity.type
_entity.pdbx_description
1 polymer ?
#
loop_
_entity_poly.entity_id
_entity_poly.type
_entity_poly.pdbx_seq_one_letter_code
_entity_poly.pdbx_strand_id
1 'polypeptide(L)'
;MTFIADSNFVYALYNANHIHHQDGMSLLSQNTEVMLVPDVVLPEVGYLIARDIGHSGMQTFLEYFMQLDVRLEAVGMEDLARVRDIVST
;
A
#
# COMPACT_ATOMS: atom_id res chain seq x y z
N MET A 1 9.44 14.73 4.59
CA MET A 1 8.21 14.39 5.36
C MET A 1 7.70 13.07 4.82
N THR A 2 7.68 12.03 5.64
CA THR A 2 7.32 10.67 5.22
C THR A 2 5.81 10.48 5.14
N PHE A 3 5.31 9.72 4.16
CA PHE A 3 3.90 9.35 4.08
C PHE A 3 3.72 7.84 4.25
N ILE A 4 2.62 7.47 4.89
CA ILE A 4 2.22 6.08 5.13
C ILE A 4 1.14 5.74 4.10
N ALA A 5 1.35 4.69 3.32
CA ALA A 5 0.41 4.23 2.33
C ALA A 5 -0.52 3.15 2.90
N ASP A 6 -1.81 3.28 2.60
CA ASP A 6 -2.83 2.27 2.90
C ASP A 6 -3.05 1.32 1.71
N SER A 7 -3.86 0.28 1.94
CA SER A 7 -4.18 -0.75 0.95
C SER A 7 -4.90 -0.20 -0.27
N ASN A 8 -5.78 0.80 -0.11
CA ASN A 8 -6.53 1.36 -1.23
C ASN A 8 -5.61 2.19 -2.14
N PHE A 9 -4.69 2.97 -1.56
CA PHE A 9 -3.69 3.72 -2.30
C PHE A 9 -2.75 2.80 -3.07
N VAL A 10 -2.17 1.80 -2.42
CA VAL A 10 -1.28 0.83 -3.09
C VAL A 10 -2.02 0.05 -4.18
N TYR A 11 -3.26 -0.37 -3.93
CA TYR A 11 -4.09 -1.02 -4.94
C TYR A 11 -4.39 -0.09 -6.13
N ALA A 12 -4.68 1.19 -5.87
CA ALA A 12 -4.94 2.18 -6.91
C ALA A 12 -3.72 2.46 -7.79
N LEU A 13 -2.50 2.44 -7.23
CA LEU A 13 -1.27 2.58 -8.02
C LEU A 13 -1.11 1.43 -9.03
N TYR A 14 -1.54 0.23 -8.67
CA TYR A 14 -1.41 -0.95 -9.52
C TYR A 14 -2.58 -1.14 -10.50
N ASN A 15 -3.82 -0.96 -10.04
CA ASN A 15 -5.00 -1.15 -10.87
C ASN A 15 -5.26 0.09 -11.75
N ALA A 16 -4.84 0.01 -13.01
CA ALA A 16 -5.04 1.09 -13.98
C ALA A 16 -6.51 1.50 -14.23
N ASN A 17 -7.46 0.61 -13.91
CA ASN A 17 -8.89 0.89 -14.00
C ASN A 17 -9.48 1.46 -12.70
N HIS A 18 -8.68 1.63 -11.65
CA HIS A 18 -9.14 2.22 -10.40
C HIS A 18 -9.43 3.71 -10.57
N ILE A 19 -10.52 4.18 -9.99
CA ILE A 19 -10.98 5.57 -10.14
C ILE A 19 -9.95 6.61 -9.69
N HIS A 20 -9.07 6.25 -8.75
CA HIS A 20 -8.00 7.11 -8.21
C HIS A 20 -6.61 6.78 -8.77
N HIS A 21 -6.51 5.97 -9.82
CA HIS A 21 -5.21 5.56 -10.37
C HIS A 21 -4.35 6.78 -10.78
N GLN A 22 -4.92 7.72 -11.53
CA GLN A 22 -4.19 8.89 -12.01
C GLN A 22 -3.79 9.85 -10.87
N ASP A 23 -4.67 10.03 -9.89
CA ASP A 23 -4.38 10.85 -8.71
C ASP A 23 -3.23 10.24 -7.89
N GLY A 24 -3.25 8.92 -7.70
CA GLY A 24 -2.21 8.19 -6.97
C GLY A 24 -0.85 8.26 -7.68
N MET A 25 -0.83 8.04 -9.00
CA MET A 25 0.40 8.16 -9.80
C MET A 25 0.95 9.59 -9.78
N SER A 26 0.07 10.58 -9.85
CA SER A 26 0.47 11.99 -9.74
C SER A 26 1.09 12.29 -8.38
N LEU A 27 0.46 11.85 -7.29
CA LEU A 27 1.00 12.01 -5.93
C LEU A 27 2.38 11.35 -5.81
N LEU A 28 2.51 10.10 -6.25
CA LEU A 28 3.78 9.36 -6.17
C LEU A 28 4.89 10.03 -6.98
N SER A 29 4.59 10.54 -8.18
CA SER A 29 5.56 11.21 -9.04
C SER A 29 6.06 12.56 -8.50
N GLN A 30 5.20 13.26 -7.73
CA GLN A 30 5.51 14.57 -7.15
C GLN A 30 6.20 14.44 -5.80
N ASN A 31 6.13 13.28 -5.16
CA ASN A 31 6.74 13.03 -3.86
C ASN A 31 8.12 12.40 -4.04
N THR A 32 9.15 13.05 -3.51
CA THR A 32 10.52 12.52 -3.51
C THR A 32 10.85 11.72 -2.24
N GLU A 33 9.85 11.48 -1.40
CA GLU A 33 10.00 10.90 -0.07
C GLU A 33 9.72 9.40 -0.12
N VAL A 34 10.42 8.63 0.72
CA VAL A 34 10.22 7.18 0.83
C VAL A 34 8.80 6.89 1.30
N MET A 35 8.10 6.01 0.57
CA MET A 35 6.77 5.55 0.94
C MET A 35 6.88 4.46 2.02
N LEU A 36 6.31 4.71 3.20
CA LEU A 36 6.19 3.68 4.23
C LEU A 36 4.95 2.84 3.98
N VAL A 37 5.12 1.52 3.98
CA VAL A 37 4.03 0.57 3.80
C VAL A 37 4.01 -0.37 5.01
N PRO A 38 2.98 -0.35 5.85
CA PRO A 38 2.81 -1.37 6.89
C PRO A 38 2.76 -2.75 6.24
N ASP A 39 3.46 -3.73 6.79
CA ASP A 39 3.56 -5.07 6.20
C ASP A 39 2.20 -5.77 6.03
N VAL A 40 1.23 -5.47 6.90
CA VAL A 40 -0.17 -5.91 6.80
C VAL A 40 -0.89 -5.41 5.54
N VAL A 41 -0.43 -4.33 4.91
CA VAL A 41 -1.00 -3.82 3.64
C VAL A 41 -0.72 -4.78 2.49
N LEU A 42 0.42 -5.47 2.48
CA LEU A 42 0.77 -6.40 1.40
C LEU A 42 -0.20 -7.57 1.25
N PRO A 43 -0.56 -8.34 2.29
CA PRO A 43 -1.55 -9.41 2.15
C PRO A 43 -2.95 -8.87 1.83
N GLU A 44 -3.32 -7.67 2.28
CA GLU A 44 -4.60 -7.05 1.92
C GLU A 44 -4.68 -6.71 0.43
N VAL A 45 -3.69 -5.97 -0.09
CA VAL A 45 -3.60 -5.63 -1.52
C VAL A 45 -3.46 -6.90 -2.36
N GLY A 46 -2.66 -7.85 -1.87
CA GLY A 46 -2.48 -9.15 -2.51
C GLY A 46 -3.78 -9.92 -2.67
N TYR A 47 -4.62 -9.93 -1.63
CA TYR A 47 -5.97 -10.50 -1.72
C TYR A 47 -6.84 -9.77 -2.75
N LEU A 48 -6.85 -8.43 -2.75
CA LEU A 48 -7.63 -7.64 -3.71
C LEU A 48 -7.22 -7.92 -5.16
N ILE A 49 -5.91 -7.97 -5.43
CA ILE A 49 -5.38 -8.25 -6.77
C ILE A 49 -5.67 -9.68 -7.19
N ALA A 50 -5.47 -10.66 -6.30
CA ALA A 50 -5.80 -12.05 -6.61
C ALA A 50 -7.30 -12.24 -6.88
N ARG A 51 -8.17 -11.51 -6.16
CA ARG A 51 -9.63 -11.54 -6.35
C ARG A 51 -10.05 -10.88 -7.67
N ASP A 52 -9.50 -9.72 -8.00
CA ASP A 52 -9.99 -8.87 -9.10
C ASP A 52 -9.28 -9.13 -10.43
N ILE A 53 -8.00 -9.52 -10.39
CA ILE A 53 -7.12 -9.67 -11.55
C ILE A 53 -6.62 -11.11 -11.69
N GLY A 54 -6.45 -11.82 -10.58
CA GLY A 54 -5.98 -13.21 -10.54
C GLY A 54 -4.50 -13.36 -10.17
N HIS A 55 -4.03 -14.60 -10.17
CA HIS A 55 -2.69 -14.95 -9.69
C HIS A 55 -1.56 -14.38 -10.56
N SER A 56 -1.76 -14.26 -11.87
CA SER A 56 -0.81 -13.57 -12.75
C SER A 56 -0.70 -12.08 -12.40
N GLY A 57 -1.83 -11.43 -12.08
CA GLY A 57 -1.86 -10.06 -11.58
C GLY A 57 -1.09 -9.90 -10.28
N MET A 58 -1.16 -10.88 -9.39
CA MET A 58 -0.41 -10.89 -8.13
C MET A 58 1.11 -10.97 -8.36
N GLN A 59 1.56 -11.80 -9.30
CA GLN A 59 2.99 -11.91 -9.64
C GLN A 59 3.53 -10.58 -10.17
N THR A 60 2.85 -10.00 -11.15
CA THR A 60 3.23 -8.70 -11.72
C THR A 60 3.18 -7.57 -10.69
N PHE A 61 2.23 -7.62 -9.76
CA PHE A 61 2.18 -6.67 -8.63
C PHE A 61 3.42 -6.77 -7.75
N LEU A 62 3.81 -7.97 -7.34
CA LEU A 62 4.99 -8.15 -6.48
C LEU A 62 6.27 -7.71 -7.21
N GLU A 63 6.39 -8.02 -8.49
CA GLU A 63 7.50 -7.56 -9.33
C GLU A 63 7.58 -6.04 -9.41
N TYR A 64 6.45 -5.36 -9.62
CA TYR A 64 6.38 -3.90 -9.63
C TYR A 64 6.68 -3.31 -8.25
N PHE A 65 6.10 -3.88 -7.19
CA PHE A 65 6.29 -3.40 -5.82
C PHE A 65 7.75 -3.45 -5.38
N MET A 66 8.50 -4.49 -5.76
CA MET A 66 9.94 -4.60 -5.51
C MET A 66 10.78 -3.52 -6.22
N GLN A 67 10.24 -2.84 -7.22
CA GLN A 67 10.92 -1.76 -7.95
C GLN A 67 10.61 -0.36 -7.39
N LEU A 68 9.59 -0.24 -6.54
CA LEU A 68 9.23 1.03 -5.91
C LEU A 68 10.22 1.40 -4.79
N ASP A 69 10.43 2.69 -4.58
CA ASP A 69 11.17 3.20 -3.43
C ASP A 69 10.28 3.19 -2.17
N VAL A 70 10.10 1.98 -1.64
CA VAL A 70 9.24 1.68 -0.49
C VAL A 70 10.05 1.15 0.67
N ARG A 71 9.60 1.48 1.88
CA ARG A 71 10.07 0.85 3.10
C ARG A 71 8.91 0.14 3.78
N LEU A 72 9.02 -1.19 3.84
CA LEU A 72 8.09 -2.03 4.58
C LEU A 72 8.37 -1.91 6.08
N GLU A 73 7.32 -1.64 6.84
CA GLU A 73 7.37 -1.50 8.30
C GLU A 73 6.51 -2.58 8.96
N ALA A 74 7.08 -3.32 9.91
CA ALA A 74 6.36 -4.36 10.61
C ALA A 74 5.40 -3.77 11.65
N VAL A 75 4.13 -4.18 11.64
CA VAL A 75 3.18 -3.79 12.69
C VAL A 75 3.42 -4.65 13.94
N GLY A 76 3.70 -3.99 15.07
CA GLY A 76 4.00 -4.62 16.35
C GLY A 76 2.88 -4.51 17.39
N MET A 77 3.11 -5.13 18.55
CA MET A 77 2.19 -5.04 19.70
C MET A 77 2.09 -3.62 20.27
N GLU A 78 3.15 -2.82 20.15
CA GLU A 78 3.16 -1.42 20.57
C GLU A 78 2.22 -0.57 19.71
N ASP A 79 2.18 -0.82 18.40
CA ASP A 79 1.25 -0.17 17.49
C ASP A 79 -0.21 -0.50 17.84
N LEU A 80 -0.49 -1.76 18.20
CA LEU A 80 -1.83 -2.15 18.64
C LEU A 80 -2.27 -1.44 19.92
N ALA A 81 -1.36 -1.28 20.89
CA ALA A 81 -1.63 -0.50 22.10
C ALA A 81 -1.96 0.95 21.74
N ARG A 82 -1.21 1.55 20.81
CA ARG A 82 -1.47 2.91 20.33
C ARG A 82 -2.80 3.02 19.59
N VAL A 83 -3.14 2.06 18.73
CA VAL A 83 -4.42 2.01 18.00
C VAL A 83 -5.60 1.97 18.97
N ARG A 84 -5.54 1.13 20.00
CA ARG A 84 -6.55 1.10 21.07
C ARG A 84 -6.75 2.48 21.68
N ASP A 85 -5.67 3.18 22.00
CA ASP A 85 -5.75 4.50 22.61
C ASP A 85 -6.38 5.52 21.65
N ILE A 86 -6.03 5.47 20.35
CA ILE A 86 -6.63 6.32 19.31
C ILE A 86 -8.15 6.11 19.24
N VAL A 87 -8.63 4.87 19.16
CA VAL A 87 -10.07 4.57 18.99
C VAL A 87 -10.89 4.76 20.26
N SER A 88 -10.23 4.92 21.41
CA SER A 88 -10.89 5.18 22.70
C SER A 88 -11.16 6.66 22.98
N THR A 89 -10.76 7.55 22.05
CA THR A 89 -10.97 9.01 22.12
C THR A 89 -12.24 9.39 21.36
#